data_AF-A0A9Q1ETU6-F1
#
_entry.id   AF-A0A9Q1ETU6-F1
#
_cell.length_a   1.000
_cell.length_b   1.000
_cell.length_c   1.000
_cell.angle_alpha   90.00
_cell.angle_beta   90.00
_cell.angle_gamma   90.00
#
_symmetry.space_group_name_H-M   'P 1'
#
loop_
_entity.id
_entity.type
_entity.pdbx_description
1 polymer ?
#
loop_
_entity_poly.entity_id
_entity_poly.type
_entity_poly.pdbx_seq_one_letter_code
_entity_poly.pdbx_strand_id
1 'polypeptide(L)' 'MQRSFTLFYTSFLGVCLGSSFPSNINIGGLFPTGSHEYEVFRFALSHHQEIPKLVPQVDMVNITQSFAMTYACK' A
#
# COMPACT_ATOMS: atom_id res chain seq x y z
N MET A 1 -41.22 -13.79 -9.70
CA MET A 1 -40.25 -14.40 -8.77
C MET A 1 -38.83 -14.47 -9.34
N GLN A 2 -38.58 -14.98 -10.56
CA GLN A 2 -37.22 -15.15 -11.12
C GLN A 2 -36.34 -13.88 -11.21
N ARG A 3 -36.87 -12.73 -11.64
CA ARG A 3 -36.09 -11.47 -11.75
C ARG A 3 -35.48 -11.01 -10.44
N SER A 4 -36.16 -11.26 -9.32
CA SER A 4 -35.68 -10.89 -7.98
C SER A 4 -34.44 -11.72 -7.63
N PHE A 5 -34.52 -13.04 -7.84
CA PHE A 5 -33.39 -13.94 -7.60
C PHE A 5 -32.16 -13.60 -8.45
N THR A 6 -32.35 -13.20 -9.72
CA THR A 6 -31.24 -12.78 -10.57
C THR A 6 -30.54 -11.54 -10.03
N LEU A 7 -31.29 -10.53 -9.58
CA LEU A 7 -30.73 -9.29 -9.02
C LEU A 7 -29.95 -9.55 -7.71
N PHE A 8 -30.49 -10.41 -6.85
CA PHE A 8 -29.80 -10.83 -5.62
C PHE A 8 -28.50 -11.58 -5.94
N TYR A 9 -28.53 -12.49 -6.91
CA TYR A 9 -27.35 -13.27 -7.31
C TYR A 9 -26.26 -12.39 -7.93
N THR A 10 -26.63 -11.44 -8.79
CA THR A 10 -25.67 -10.49 -9.38
C THR A 10 -25.09 -9.52 -8.35
N SER A 11 -25.90 -9.08 -7.39
CA SER A 11 -25.43 -8.21 -6.29
C SER A 11 -24.45 -8.96 -5.38
N PHE A 12 -24.79 -10.20 -5.01
CA PHE A 12 -23.94 -11.04 -4.16
C PHE A 12 -22.61 -11.36 -4.84
N LEU A 13 -22.63 -11.74 -6.13
CA LEU A 13 -21.42 -11.95 -6.92
C LEU A 13 -20.56 -10.68 -7.03
N GLY A 14 -21.17 -9.51 -7.21
CA GLY A 14 -20.45 -8.22 -7.24
C GLY A 14 -19.75 -7.91 -5.92
N VAL A 15 -20.40 -8.18 -4.78
CA VAL A 15 -19.81 -8.00 -3.45
C VAL A 15 -18.67 -8.99 -3.20
N CYS A 16 -18.84 -10.27 -3.54
CA CYS A 16 -17.80 -11.29 -3.36
C CYS A 16 -16.56 -11.03 -4.24
N LEU A 17 -16.75 -10.49 -5.45
CA LEU A 17 -15.63 -10.15 -6.34
C LEU A 17 -14.94 -8.85 -5.92
N GLY A 18 -15.68 -7.88 -5.37
CA GLY A 18 -15.12 -6.60 -4.89
C GLY A 18 -14.39 -6.69 -3.54
N SER A 19 -14.67 -7.71 -2.72
CA SER A 19 -14.09 -7.85 -1.37
C SER A 19 -12.69 -8.47 -1.32
N SER A 20 -12.12 -8.88 -2.45
CA SER A 20 -10.83 -9.59 -2.48
C SER A 20 -9.60 -8.69 -2.42
N PHE A 21 -9.78 -7.37 -2.37
CA PHE A 21 -8.66 -6.42 -2.30
C PHE A 21 -8.10 -6.33 -0.88
N PRO A 22 -6.77 -6.42 -0.70
CA PRO A 22 -6.16 -6.46 0.63
C PRO A 22 -6.41 -5.13 1.36
N SER A 23 -6.75 -5.20 2.65
CA SER A 23 -6.98 -4.01 3.48
C SER A 23 -5.71 -3.21 3.79
N ASN A 24 -4.54 -3.85 3.63
CA ASN A 24 -3.24 -3.23 3.81
C ASN A 24 -2.35 -3.51 2.59
N ILE A 25 -1.73 -2.46 2.04
CA ILE A 25 -0.72 -2.56 1.00
C ILE A 25 0.64 -2.20 1.60
N ASN A 26 1.59 -3.13 1.54
CA ASN A 26 2.96 -2.86 1.95
C ASN A 26 3.69 -2.09 0.84
N ILE A 27 4.28 -0.94 1.19
CA ILE A 27 5.04 -0.10 0.27
C ILE A 27 6.50 -0.14 0.67
N GLY A 28 7.33 -0.80 -0.15
CA GLY A 28 8.78 -0.74 -0.01
C GLY A 28 9.33 0.63 -0.45
N GLY A 29 10.46 1.05 0.12
CA GLY A 29 11.14 2.27 -0.31
C GLY A 29 12.50 2.44 0.35
N LEU A 30 13.43 3.05 -0.37
CA LEU A 30 14.76 3.38 0.15
C LEU A 30 14.90 4.89 0.22
N PHE A 31 15.21 5.41 1.39
CA PHE A 31 15.40 6.84 1.63
C PHE A 31 16.86 7.12 1.99
N PRO A 32 17.48 8.19 1.48
CA PRO A 32 18.81 8.58 1.92
C PRO A 32 18.83 8.88 3.42
N THR A 33 19.86 8.44 4.14
CA THR A 33 20.01 8.76 5.57
C THR A 33 20.08 10.27 5.79
N GLY A 34 19.25 10.79 6.69
CA GLY A 34 19.18 12.23 6.99
C GLY A 34 18.38 13.06 5.98
N SER A 35 17.67 12.40 5.05
CA SER A 35 16.74 13.06 4.12
C SER A 35 15.49 13.61 4.83
N HIS A 36 15.08 14.82 4.48
CA HIS A 36 13.81 15.40 4.94
C HIS A 36 12.62 14.78 4.19
N GLU A 37 12.89 14.19 3.03
CA GLU A 37 11.95 13.51 2.15
C GLU A 37 11.20 12.38 2.87
N TYR A 38 11.85 11.66 3.79
CA TYR A 38 11.18 10.64 4.60
C TYR A 38 10.13 11.22 5.54
N GLU A 39 10.38 12.40 6.12
CA GLU A 39 9.44 13.06 7.02
C GLU A 39 8.22 13.57 6.26
N VAL A 40 8.44 14.17 5.09
CA VAL A 40 7.37 14.62 4.18
C VAL A 40 6.52 13.43 3.72
N PHE A 41 7.16 12.31 3.37
CA PHE A 41 6.47 11.07 3.02
C PHE A 41 5.58 10.56 4.16
N ARG A 42 6.09 10.51 5.39
CA ARG A 42 5.30 10.12 6.57
C ARG A 42 4.14 11.07 6.85
N PHE A 43 4.34 12.37 6.67
CA PHE A 43 3.29 13.37 6.82
C PHE A 43 2.18 13.17 5.78
N ALA A 44 2.51 12.93 4.52
CA ALA A 44 1.52 12.62 3.50
C ALA A 44 0.74 11.33 3.85
N LEU A 45 1.46 10.30 4.30
CA LEU A 45 0.85 9.02 4.70
C LEU A 45 -0.11 9.17 5.89
N SER A 46 0.17 10.05 6.86
CA SER A 46 -0.72 10.26 8.00
C SER A 46 -2.06 10.91 7.63
N HIS A 47 -2.12 11.59 6.48
CA HIS A 47 -3.35 12.18 5.94
C HIS A 47 -4.15 11.22 5.07
N HIS A 48 -3.56 10.08 4.69
CA HIS A 48 -4.24 9.07 3.88
C HIS A 48 -5.14 8.19 4.76
N GLN A 49 -6.44 8.49 4.79
CA GLN A 49 -7.45 7.71 5.52
C GLN A 49 -8.24 6.73 4.63
N GLU A 50 -7.91 6.64 3.34
CA GLU A 50 -8.60 5.77 2.40
C GLU A 50 -8.19 4.29 2.57
N ILE A 51 -9.09 3.38 2.19
CA ILE A 51 -8.82 1.95 2.10
C ILE A 51 -8.38 1.64 0.66
N PRO A 52 -7.28 0.89 0.46
CA PRO A 52 -6.51 0.18 1.48
C PRO A 52 -5.52 1.05 2.24
N LYS A 53 -5.22 0.65 3.48
CA LYS A 53 -4.19 1.31 4.29
C LYS A 53 -2.82 1.05 3.69
N LEU A 54 -2.06 2.12 3.48
CA LEU A 54 -0.68 2.04 3.02
C LEU A 54 0.25 1.82 4.23
N VAL A 55 1.03 0.73 4.19
CA VAL A 55 1.96 0.32 5.25
C VAL A 55 3.39 0.45 4.72
N PRO A 56 4.13 1.51 5.07
CA PRO A 56 5.48 1.70 4.58
C PRO A 56 6.45 0.69 5.23
N GLN A 57 7.26 0.04 4.40
CA GLN A 57 8.36 -0.86 4.75
C GLN A 57 9.63 -0.27 4.14
N VAL A 58 10.12 0.80 4.76
CA VAL A 58 11.18 1.63 4.17
C VAL A 58 12.47 1.56 4.97
N ASP A 59 13.59 1.52 4.26
CA ASP A 59 14.93 1.50 4.84
C ASP A 59 15.68 2.80 4.56
N MET A 60 16.45 3.24 5.56
CA MET A 60 17.36 4.36 5.41
C MET A 60 18.70 3.85 4.88
N VAL A 61 19.14 4.39 3.75
CA VAL A 61 20.36 3.95 3.06
C VAL A 61 21.36 5.08 2.93
N ASN A 62 22.63 4.76 3.17
CA ASN A 62 23.71 5.68 2.87
C ASN A 62 24.01 5.67 1.36
N ILE A 63 23.51 6.67 0.64
CA ILE A 63 23.69 6.79 -0.82
C ILE A 63 25.15 6.99 -1.26
N THR A 64 26.07 7.33 -0.33
CA THR A 64 27.51 7.41 -0.64
C THR A 64 28.16 6.03 -0.74
N GLN A 65 27.48 4.99 -0.26
CA GLN A 65 27.93 3.61 -0.39
C GLN A 65 27.17 2.94 -1.55
N SER A 66 27.87 2.67 -2.65
CA SER A 66 27.27 2.15 -3.88
C SER A 66 26.48 0.85 -3.70
N PHE A 67 26.83 0.04 -2.70
CA PHE A 67 26.16 -1.23 -2.41
C PHE A 67 25.07 -1.14 -1.33
N ALA A 68 24.92 -0.01 -0.65
CA ALA A 68 23.94 0.12 0.44
C ALA A 68 22.50 -0.09 -0.05
N MET A 69 22.15 0.47 -1.22
CA MET A 69 20.84 0.24 -1.83
C MET A 69 20.63 -1.24 -2.19
N THR A 70 21.63 -1.87 -2.81
CA THR A 70 21.54 -3.29 -3.22
C THR A 70 21.41 -4.23 -2.03
N TYR A 71 22.10 -3.96 -0.92
CA TYR A 71 22.02 -4.78 0.28
C TYR A 71 20.74 -4.58 1.08
N ALA A 72 20.13 -3.39 1.04
CA ALA A 72 18.83 -3.15 1.66
C ALA A 72 17.69 -3.90 0.94
N CYS A 73 17.83 -4.18 -0.37
CA CYS A 73 16.85 -4.93 -1.14
C CYS A 73 17.02 -6.47 -1.10
N LYS A 74 18.05 -6.98 -0.41
CA LYS A 74 18.36 -8.41 -0.37
C LYS A 74 17.66 -9.09 0.81
#